data_AF-A0A3Q3CIF2-F1
#
_entry.id   AF-A0A3Q3CIF2-F1
#
_cell.length_a   1.000
_cell.length_b   1.000
_cell.length_c   1.000
_cell.angle_alpha   90.00
_cell.angle_beta   90.00
_cell.angle_gamma   90.00
#
_symmetry.space_group_name_H-M   'P 1'
#
loop_
_entity.id
_entity.type
_entity.pdbx_description
1 polymer ?
#
loop_
_entity_poly.entity_id
_entity_poly.type
_entity_poly.pdbx_seq_one_letter_code
_entity_poly.pdbx_strand_id
1 'polypeptide(L)'
;MWAGLSLLLTLCLLHGGGAESEGGGPRCQPPSDWRIGDVEPMKGSVGRVTVVALLQANGLQQKLERQGLKNVVYMVVNHQGEQSRHLHPLLEAKLSKNIILYKQDGQQPDVWQTLAGEKDDFFIYDRCGRLTHRISLPYSIIGQGHIAQAIKDTYCKRLCGDCTHEDESSCKLSATPGPNALFTNKYYPERGGWAFLTVEQWVKLESSSYCELIIEVI
;
A
#
# COMPACT_ATOMS: atom_id res chain seq x y z
N MET A 1 42.15 -29.13 40.82
CA MET A 1 40.80 -29.64 40.45
C MET A 1 39.87 -28.49 40.13
N TRP A 2 39.93 -27.88 38.94
CA TRP A 2 38.86 -27.00 38.45
C TRP A 2 38.80 -27.14 36.93
N ALA A 3 38.30 -28.29 36.48
CA ALA A 3 37.92 -28.54 35.10
C ALA A 3 36.41 -28.74 35.09
N GLY A 4 35.73 -28.09 34.15
CA GLY A 4 34.32 -28.33 33.87
C GLY A 4 33.41 -27.22 34.38
N LEU A 5 33.10 -26.29 33.49
CA LEU A 5 31.82 -25.58 33.37
C LEU A 5 31.92 -24.64 32.17
N SER A 6 32.14 -25.19 30.97
CA SER A 6 32.17 -24.40 29.73
C SER A 6 31.47 -25.09 28.57
N LEU A 7 30.32 -25.70 28.85
CA LEU A 7 29.45 -26.22 27.81
C LEU A 7 28.02 -26.23 28.34
N LEU A 8 27.36 -25.07 28.39
CA LEU A 8 25.89 -24.95 28.54
C LEU A 8 25.40 -23.49 28.36
N LEU A 9 25.96 -22.74 27.40
CA LEU A 9 25.51 -21.36 27.11
C LEU A 9 25.45 -21.04 25.59
N THR A 10 25.18 -22.04 24.73
CA THR A 10 25.05 -21.82 23.28
C THR A 10 23.68 -22.13 22.70
N LEU A 11 22.63 -22.28 23.53
CA LEU A 11 21.28 -22.63 23.05
C LEU A 11 20.19 -21.59 23.33
N CYS A 12 20.53 -20.29 23.37
CA CYS A 12 19.52 -19.21 23.48
C CYS A 12 19.54 -18.19 22.33
N LEU A 13 20.34 -18.41 21.27
CA LEU A 13 20.41 -17.50 20.12
C LEU A 13 19.58 -17.96 18.90
N LEU A 14 18.57 -18.79 19.12
CA LEU A 14 17.51 -19.02 18.14
C LEU A 14 16.24 -18.27 18.59
N HIS A 15 16.34 -16.93 18.60
CA HIS A 15 15.15 -16.12 18.36
C HIS A 15 14.77 -16.29 16.89
N GLY A 16 13.98 -17.34 16.63
CA GLY A 16 13.38 -17.59 15.34
C GLY A 16 12.44 -16.46 14.95
N GLY A 17 12.79 -15.80 13.85
CA GLY A 17 11.87 -15.45 12.77
C GLY A 17 10.65 -14.60 13.13
N GLY A 18 10.84 -13.29 13.18
CA GLY A 18 9.84 -12.34 12.70
C GLY A 18 10.38 -11.63 11.45
N ALA A 19 10.01 -12.14 10.27
CA ALA A 19 9.83 -11.29 9.10
C ALA A 19 8.67 -10.32 9.44
N GLU A 20 8.58 -9.05 9.05
CA GLU A 20 9.07 -8.29 7.91
C GLU A 20 9.35 -6.86 8.43
N SER A 21 10.47 -6.25 8.06
CA SER A 21 10.68 -4.82 8.39
C SER A 21 9.87 -4.00 7.38
N GLU A 22 8.61 -3.69 7.73
CA GLU A 22 7.90 -2.58 7.11
C GLU A 22 8.72 -1.31 7.30
N GLY A 23 9.41 -0.89 6.24
CA GLY A 23 10.12 0.39 6.04
C GLY A 23 10.41 1.19 7.31
N GLY A 24 11.62 1.04 7.84
CA GLY A 24 12.11 1.63 9.09
C GLY A 24 12.17 3.16 9.11
N GLY A 25 11.01 3.80 9.21
CA GLY A 25 10.83 5.18 9.65
C GLY A 25 10.12 5.24 11.01
N PRO A 26 10.25 6.35 11.76
CA PRO A 26 9.54 6.50 13.03
C PRO A 26 8.02 6.55 12.79
N ARG A 27 7.30 5.58 13.36
CA ARG A 27 5.83 5.55 13.35
C ARG A 27 5.26 6.62 14.29
N CYS A 28 4.01 6.97 14.03
CA CYS A 28 3.16 7.86 14.82
C CYS A 28 3.67 9.30 14.95
N GLN A 29 4.51 9.72 14.01
CA GLN A 29 4.95 11.10 13.89
C GLN A 29 3.93 11.92 13.08
N PRO A 30 3.84 13.23 13.32
CA PRO A 30 3.10 14.14 12.43
C PRO A 30 3.69 14.10 11.02
N PRO A 31 2.94 14.53 9.99
CA PRO A 31 3.45 14.58 8.63
C PRO A 31 4.52 15.68 8.53
N SER A 32 5.53 15.47 7.67
CA SER A 32 6.46 16.54 7.30
C SER A 32 5.68 17.75 6.73
N ASP A 33 6.19 18.96 6.93
CA ASP A 33 5.58 20.19 6.41
C ASP A 33 5.88 20.36 4.92
N TRP A 34 5.11 19.65 4.07
CA TRP A 34 5.19 19.76 2.62
C TRP A 34 3.95 20.45 2.05
N ARG A 35 4.15 21.17 0.94
CA ARG A 35 3.13 21.98 0.27
C ARG A 35 3.27 21.93 -1.25
N ILE A 36 2.18 22.26 -1.94
CA ILE A 36 2.14 22.41 -3.40
C ILE A 36 1.59 23.81 -3.67
N GLY A 37 2.46 24.74 -4.06
CA GLY A 37 2.13 26.17 -4.02
C GLY A 37 1.67 26.59 -2.62
N ASP A 38 0.47 27.17 -2.54
CA ASP A 38 -0.15 27.62 -1.28
C ASP A 38 -0.99 26.54 -0.57
N VAL A 39 -1.11 25.35 -1.17
CA VAL A 39 -1.92 24.26 -0.61
C VAL A 39 -1.08 23.42 0.34
N GLU A 40 -1.61 23.16 1.54
CA GLU A 40 -1.08 22.23 2.54
C GLU A 40 -1.96 20.96 2.58
N PRO A 41 -1.65 19.92 1.76
CA PRO A 41 -2.61 18.84 1.51
C PRO A 41 -3.02 18.06 2.76
N MET A 42 -2.08 17.90 3.70
CA MET A 42 -2.32 17.16 4.95
C MET A 42 -3.31 17.85 5.88
N LYS A 43 -3.41 19.20 5.87
CA LYS A 43 -4.41 19.91 6.68
C LYS A 43 -5.83 19.63 6.18
N GLY A 44 -6.01 19.49 4.87
CA GLY A 44 -7.30 19.20 4.24
C GLY A 44 -7.75 17.75 4.41
N SER A 45 -6.90 16.84 4.89
CA SER A 45 -7.20 15.41 5.00
C SER A 45 -7.46 14.93 6.43
N VAL A 46 -7.38 15.81 7.43
CA VAL A 46 -7.76 15.51 8.82
C VAL A 46 -9.17 14.92 8.88
N GLY A 47 -9.35 13.91 9.73
CA GLY A 47 -10.57 13.13 9.84
C GLY A 47 -10.66 11.93 8.87
N ARG A 48 -9.67 11.75 8.00
CA ARG A 48 -9.65 10.71 6.97
C ARG A 48 -8.32 9.98 6.97
N VAL A 49 -8.36 8.69 6.66
CA VAL A 49 -7.12 7.96 6.33
C VAL A 49 -6.57 8.56 5.04
N THR A 50 -5.28 8.87 5.03
CA THR A 50 -4.63 9.51 3.89
C THR A 50 -3.51 8.63 3.37
N VAL A 51 -3.48 8.40 2.07
CA VAL A 51 -2.45 7.66 1.35
C VAL A 51 -1.76 8.61 0.40
N VAL A 52 -0.47 8.82 0.60
CA VAL A 52 0.39 9.61 -0.29
C VAL A 52 1.32 8.64 -1.00
N ALA A 53 1.24 8.59 -2.32
CA ALA A 53 2.10 7.77 -3.15
C ALA A 53 3.05 8.63 -4.00
N LEU A 54 4.31 8.24 -4.06
CA LEU A 54 5.29 8.88 -4.92
C LEU A 54 5.28 8.16 -6.28
N LEU A 55 4.61 8.77 -7.28
CA LEU A 55 4.44 8.31 -8.67
C LEU A 55 3.27 7.36 -9.01
N GLN A 56 2.94 6.32 -8.24
CA GLN A 56 1.92 5.33 -8.68
C GLN A 56 0.87 4.96 -7.63
N ALA A 57 -0.40 4.79 -8.06
CA ALA A 57 -1.50 4.30 -7.22
C ALA A 57 -2.63 3.61 -8.04
N ASN A 58 -2.30 2.98 -9.18
CA ASN A 58 -3.32 2.48 -10.11
C ASN A 58 -4.14 1.31 -9.54
N GLY A 59 -5.47 1.33 -9.74
CA GLY A 59 -6.38 0.22 -9.40
C GLY A 59 -6.62 -0.06 -7.90
N LEU A 60 -5.67 0.26 -7.01
CA LEU A 60 -5.74 -0.02 -5.58
C LEU A 60 -6.92 0.70 -4.90
N GLN A 61 -7.10 1.98 -5.22
CA GLN A 61 -8.19 2.80 -4.66
C GLN A 61 -9.57 2.17 -4.94
N GLN A 62 -9.85 1.84 -6.21
CA GLN A 62 -11.14 1.24 -6.59
C GLN A 62 -11.35 -0.12 -5.93
N LYS A 63 -10.28 -0.93 -5.81
CA LYS A 63 -10.34 -2.24 -5.16
C LYS A 63 -10.72 -2.12 -3.68
N LEU A 64 -10.11 -1.18 -2.96
CA LEU A 64 -10.39 -0.96 -1.54
C LEU A 64 -11.77 -0.32 -1.31
N GLU A 65 -12.20 0.58 -2.19
CA GLU A 65 -13.54 1.17 -2.14
C GLU A 65 -14.64 0.10 -2.27
N ARG A 66 -14.49 -0.86 -3.20
CA ARG A 66 -15.39 -2.02 -3.32
C ARG A 66 -15.40 -2.91 -2.07
N GLN A 67 -14.32 -2.90 -1.30
CA GLN A 67 -14.20 -3.61 0.00
C GLN A 67 -14.83 -2.83 1.17
N GLY A 68 -15.46 -1.68 0.89
CA GLY A 68 -16.12 -0.85 1.90
C GLY A 68 -15.22 0.16 2.59
N LEU A 69 -13.95 0.31 2.16
CA LEU A 69 -13.10 1.40 2.64
C LEU A 69 -13.57 2.71 2.01
N LYS A 70 -14.38 3.44 2.76
CA LYS A 70 -14.87 4.77 2.40
C LYS A 70 -14.07 5.83 3.11
N ASN A 71 -14.17 7.07 2.65
CA ASN A 71 -13.55 8.22 3.33
C ASN A 71 -12.02 8.09 3.48
N VAL A 72 -11.36 7.53 2.46
CA VAL A 72 -9.91 7.48 2.33
C VAL A 72 -9.48 8.47 1.26
N VAL A 73 -8.46 9.28 1.53
CA VAL A 73 -7.89 10.23 0.58
C VAL A 73 -6.68 9.61 -0.08
N TYR A 74 -6.65 9.60 -1.41
CA TYR A 74 -5.51 9.13 -2.18
C TYR A 74 -4.87 10.32 -2.89
N MET A 75 -3.59 10.54 -2.62
CA MET A 75 -2.78 11.58 -3.21
C MET A 75 -1.62 10.94 -3.94
N VAL A 76 -1.31 11.41 -5.14
CA VAL A 76 -0.09 11.07 -5.86
C VAL A 76 0.73 12.33 -6.01
N VAL A 77 1.99 12.31 -5.56
CA VAL A 77 2.92 13.42 -5.76
C VAL A 77 3.91 13.01 -6.84
N ASN A 78 3.81 13.66 -8.00
CA ASN A 78 4.75 13.42 -9.09
C ASN A 78 6.13 14.00 -8.76
N HIS A 79 7.20 13.46 -9.34
CA HIS A 79 8.55 13.97 -9.17
C HIS A 79 8.70 15.40 -9.73
N GLN A 80 9.59 16.20 -9.14
CA GLN A 80 9.77 17.63 -9.47
C GLN A 80 10.47 17.87 -10.82
N GLY A 81 11.24 16.89 -11.30
CA GLY A 81 12.03 17.00 -12.52
C GLY A 81 11.22 17.37 -13.76
N GLU A 82 11.86 18.06 -14.70
CA GLU A 82 11.23 18.56 -15.94
C GLU A 82 10.50 17.47 -16.72
N GLN A 83 11.12 16.32 -16.91
CA GLN A 83 10.52 15.17 -17.61
C GLN A 83 9.22 14.70 -16.93
N SER A 84 9.23 14.61 -15.60
CA SER A 84 8.07 14.24 -14.80
C SER A 84 6.95 15.27 -14.96
N ARG A 85 7.28 16.57 -15.00
CA ARG A 85 6.30 17.66 -15.24
C ARG A 85 5.71 17.61 -16.65
N HIS A 86 6.49 17.22 -17.66
CA HIS A 86 6.00 17.03 -19.03
C HIS A 86 5.07 15.82 -19.16
N LEU A 87 5.38 14.72 -18.46
CA LEU A 87 4.57 13.49 -18.46
C LEU A 87 3.36 13.53 -17.53
N HIS A 88 3.16 14.62 -16.80
CA HIS A 88 2.05 14.76 -15.85
C HIS A 88 0.66 14.50 -16.46
N PRO A 89 0.30 15.01 -17.67
CA PRO A 89 -1.00 14.71 -18.28
C PRO A 89 -1.20 13.22 -18.59
N LEU A 90 -0.12 12.51 -18.94
CA LEU A 90 -0.17 11.06 -19.19
C LEU A 90 -0.41 10.29 -17.89
N LEU A 91 0.21 10.74 -16.78
CA LEU A 91 -0.03 10.15 -15.46
C LEU A 91 -1.47 10.40 -14.99
N GLU A 92 -1.97 11.63 -15.17
CA GLU A 92 -3.35 12.00 -14.82
C GLU A 92 -4.37 11.12 -15.55
N ALA A 93 -4.19 10.89 -16.86
CA ALA A 93 -5.06 10.05 -17.66
C ALA A 93 -5.11 8.57 -17.20
N LYS A 94 -4.08 8.10 -16.49
CA LYS A 94 -4.00 6.73 -15.96
C LYS A 94 -4.60 6.58 -14.55
N LEU A 95 -4.80 7.67 -13.82
CA LEU A 95 -5.30 7.64 -12.45
C LEU A 95 -6.82 7.64 -12.40
N SER A 96 -7.37 7.02 -11.35
CA SER A 96 -8.81 7.10 -11.07
C SER A 96 -9.20 8.53 -10.70
N LYS A 97 -10.40 8.97 -11.07
CA LYS A 97 -10.93 10.32 -10.80
C LYS A 97 -10.90 10.75 -9.31
N ASN A 98 -10.89 9.78 -8.39
CA ASN A 98 -10.89 10.02 -6.94
C ASN A 98 -9.47 10.13 -6.34
N ILE A 99 -8.43 10.11 -7.18
CA ILE A 99 -7.03 10.31 -6.78
C ILE A 99 -6.64 11.74 -7.11
N ILE A 100 -6.13 12.47 -6.11
CA ILE A 100 -5.61 13.82 -6.31
C ILE A 100 -4.16 13.71 -6.79
N LEU A 101 -3.87 14.18 -8.00
CA LEU A 101 -2.53 14.20 -8.55
C LEU A 101 -1.91 15.60 -8.37
N TYR A 102 -0.83 15.69 -7.60
CA TYR A 102 -0.07 16.92 -7.41
C TYR A 102 1.11 17.00 -8.38
N LYS A 103 1.19 18.14 -9.06
CA LYS A 103 2.36 18.56 -9.84
C LYS A 103 3.23 19.44 -8.96
N GLN A 104 4.52 19.14 -8.88
CA GLN A 104 5.48 20.01 -8.23
C GLN A 104 5.99 21.07 -9.22
N ASP A 105 6.12 22.32 -8.76
CA ASP A 105 6.87 23.35 -9.49
C ASP A 105 8.38 23.16 -9.30
N GLY A 106 9.21 23.64 -10.23
CA GLY A 106 10.67 23.49 -10.14
C GLY A 106 11.34 24.45 -9.14
N GLN A 107 10.64 25.48 -8.65
CA GLN A 107 11.17 26.49 -7.74
C GLN A 107 10.70 26.31 -6.29
N GLN A 108 9.72 25.44 -6.02
CA GLN A 108 9.33 25.08 -4.66
C GLN A 108 10.31 24.06 -4.05
N PRO A 109 10.31 23.87 -2.71
CA PRO A 109 11.00 22.76 -2.08
C PRO A 109 10.52 21.40 -2.65
N ASP A 110 11.45 20.47 -2.84
CA ASP A 110 11.12 19.13 -3.31
C ASP A 110 10.39 18.34 -2.20
N VAL A 111 9.15 17.97 -2.50
CA VAL A 111 8.30 17.19 -1.60
C VAL A 111 8.86 15.79 -1.38
N TRP A 112 9.47 15.16 -2.39
CA TRP A 112 10.05 13.83 -2.23
C TRP A 112 11.20 13.87 -1.21
N GLN A 113 12.06 14.88 -1.30
CA GLN A 113 13.14 15.09 -0.32
C GLN A 113 12.60 15.42 1.08
N THR A 114 11.55 16.25 1.16
CA THR A 114 10.91 16.63 2.44
C THR A 114 10.28 15.43 3.16
N LEU A 115 9.76 14.46 2.40
CA LEU A 115 9.25 13.19 2.92
C LEU A 115 10.35 12.15 3.15
N ALA A 116 11.60 12.47 2.79
CA ALA A 116 12.72 11.52 2.70
C ALA A 116 12.32 10.24 1.93
N GLY A 117 11.51 10.42 0.88
CA GLY A 117 10.87 9.35 0.11
C GLY A 117 11.51 9.12 -1.24
N GLU A 118 11.42 7.89 -1.71
CA GLU A 118 11.91 7.45 -3.01
C GLU A 118 10.76 7.16 -3.98
N LYS A 119 11.08 6.98 -5.26
CA LYS A 119 10.09 6.56 -6.26
C LYS A 119 9.35 5.30 -5.78
N ASP A 120 8.04 5.30 -5.97
CA ASP A 120 7.12 4.23 -5.58
C ASP A 120 6.97 4.05 -4.05
N ASP A 121 7.46 4.98 -3.21
CA ASP A 121 7.16 4.98 -1.78
C ASP A 121 5.69 5.34 -1.51
N PHE A 122 5.10 4.69 -0.50
CA PHE A 122 3.78 5.01 0.06
C PHE A 122 3.90 5.46 1.51
N PHE A 123 3.23 6.56 1.83
CA PHE A 123 3.06 7.05 3.19
C PHE A 123 1.58 6.97 3.55
N ILE A 124 1.27 6.29 4.65
CA ILE A 124 -0.11 6.05 5.08
C ILE A 124 -0.31 6.69 6.45
N TYR A 125 -1.28 7.60 6.54
CA TYR A 125 -1.58 8.37 7.73
C TYR A 125 -2.95 8.01 8.31
N ASP A 126 -3.03 7.98 9.64
CA ASP A 126 -4.31 7.82 10.34
C ASP A 126 -5.19 9.07 10.22
N ARG A 127 -6.40 9.02 10.79
CA ARG A 127 -7.37 10.13 10.74
C ARG A 127 -6.94 11.38 11.50
N CYS A 128 -5.95 11.25 12.39
CA CYS A 128 -5.33 12.36 13.10
C CYS A 128 -4.08 12.90 12.39
N GLY A 129 -3.77 12.39 11.19
CA GLY A 129 -2.64 12.82 10.38
C GLY A 129 -1.31 12.23 10.82
N ARG A 130 -1.27 11.19 11.66
CA ARG A 130 -0.02 10.57 12.12
C ARG A 130 0.42 9.46 11.17
N LEU A 131 1.69 9.41 10.84
CA LEU A 131 2.28 8.41 9.94
C LEU A 131 2.21 7.02 10.58
N THR A 132 1.46 6.10 10.00
CA THR A 132 1.35 4.72 10.49
C THR A 132 2.31 3.78 9.77
N HIS A 133 2.47 3.97 8.45
CA HIS A 133 3.31 3.13 7.61
C HIS A 133 4.03 3.98 6.56
N ARG A 134 5.31 3.65 6.37
CA ARG A 134 6.08 3.98 5.17
C ARG A 134 6.39 2.66 4.47
N ILE A 135 5.93 2.50 3.25
CA ILE A 135 6.19 1.30 2.44
C ILE A 135 7.06 1.72 1.27
N SER A 136 8.29 1.22 1.29
CA SER A 136 9.26 1.44 0.23
C SER A 136 9.47 0.20 -0.60
N LEU A 137 10.25 0.32 -1.66
CA LEU A 137 10.73 -0.83 -2.41
C LEU A 137 11.44 -1.83 -1.48
N PRO A 138 11.30 -3.15 -1.74
CA PRO A 138 10.54 -3.73 -2.84
C PRO A 138 9.04 -3.93 -2.53
N TYR A 139 8.60 -3.71 -1.29
CA TYR A 139 7.23 -4.01 -0.83
C TYR A 139 6.16 -3.13 -1.48
N SER A 140 6.52 -1.97 -2.00
CA SER A 140 5.60 -1.08 -2.72
C SER A 140 5.20 -1.60 -4.11
N ILE A 141 5.96 -2.54 -4.69
CA ILE A 141 5.68 -3.10 -6.02
C ILE A 141 5.36 -4.60 -6.00
N ILE A 142 5.75 -5.33 -4.94
CA ILE A 142 5.48 -6.78 -4.83
C ILE A 142 4.02 -7.02 -4.46
N GLY A 143 3.16 -6.97 -5.47
CA GLY A 143 1.72 -7.10 -5.31
C GLY A 143 1.16 -5.97 -4.45
N GLN A 144 0.04 -5.37 -4.85
CA GLN A 144 -0.56 -4.29 -4.05
C GLN A 144 -1.08 -4.75 -2.66
N GLY A 145 -0.76 -5.98 -2.23
CA GLY A 145 -1.16 -6.60 -0.97
C GLY A 145 -0.59 -5.90 0.26
N HIS A 146 0.71 -5.58 0.28
CA HIS A 146 1.32 -4.88 1.43
C HIS A 146 0.68 -3.51 1.64
N ILE A 147 0.54 -2.73 0.56
CA ILE A 147 -0.10 -1.41 0.61
C ILE A 147 -1.58 -1.55 1.01
N ALA A 148 -2.31 -2.48 0.40
CA ALA A 148 -3.71 -2.74 0.75
C ALA A 148 -3.88 -3.11 2.23
N GLN A 149 -2.99 -3.95 2.77
CA GLN A 149 -3.06 -4.38 4.16
C GLN A 149 -2.73 -3.24 5.12
N ALA A 150 -1.68 -2.46 4.84
CA ALA A 150 -1.32 -1.30 5.66
C ALA A 150 -2.43 -0.24 5.67
N ILE A 151 -3.11 0.00 4.54
CA ILE A 151 -4.27 0.89 4.49
C ILE A 151 -5.41 0.33 5.35
N LYS A 152 -5.71 -0.97 5.26
CA LYS A 152 -6.75 -1.60 6.09
C LYS A 152 -6.43 -1.55 7.57
N ASP A 153 -5.17 -1.81 7.93
CA ASP A 153 -4.71 -1.75 9.31
C ASP A 153 -4.82 -0.34 9.85
N THR A 154 -4.39 0.68 9.09
CA THR A 154 -4.56 2.10 9.44
C THR A 154 -6.04 2.50 9.55
N TYR A 155 -6.89 1.93 8.69
CA TYR A 155 -8.31 2.22 8.68
C TYR A 155 -9.04 1.61 9.87
N CYS A 156 -8.65 0.40 10.29
CA CYS A 156 -9.37 -0.42 11.25
C CYS A 156 -8.77 -0.46 12.66
N LYS A 157 -7.47 -0.15 12.81
CA LYS A 157 -6.74 -0.29 14.07
C LYS A 157 -6.23 1.07 14.54
N ARG A 158 -6.24 1.27 15.86
CA ARG A 158 -5.67 2.45 16.52
C ARG A 158 -4.15 2.33 16.66
N LEU A 159 -3.42 2.30 15.56
CA LEU A 159 -1.97 2.03 15.56
C LEU A 159 -1.15 3.08 16.33
N CYS A 160 -1.65 4.32 16.37
CA CYS A 160 -0.97 5.44 17.04
C CYS A 160 -1.68 5.91 18.32
N GLY A 161 -2.43 5.00 18.95
CA GLY A 161 -3.22 5.31 20.15
C GLY A 161 -4.42 6.20 19.83
N ASP A 162 -4.91 6.90 20.85
CA ASP A 162 -6.17 7.64 20.77
C ASP A 162 -6.15 8.70 19.66
N CYS A 163 -7.26 8.76 18.93
CA CYS A 163 -7.51 9.73 17.89
C CYS A 163 -8.94 10.25 18.01
N THR A 164 -9.10 11.57 18.09
CA THR A 164 -10.39 12.26 18.23
C THR A 164 -11.31 12.10 17.02
N HIS A 165 -10.76 11.66 15.90
CA HIS A 165 -11.48 11.47 14.64
C HIS A 165 -11.83 9.99 14.36
N GLU A 166 -11.61 9.09 15.31
CA GLU A 166 -11.95 7.68 15.14
C GLU A 166 -13.28 7.33 15.79
N ASP A 167 -14.21 6.83 14.98
CA ASP A 167 -15.43 6.20 15.48
C ASP A 167 -15.19 4.70 15.73
N GLU A 168 -15.61 4.21 16.90
CA GLU A 168 -15.45 2.82 17.35
C GLU A 168 -16.09 1.77 16.41
N SER A 169 -17.02 2.18 15.55
CA SER A 169 -17.74 1.30 14.62
C SER A 169 -17.20 1.30 13.17
N SER A 170 -16.05 1.91 12.92
CA SER A 170 -15.62 2.28 11.55
C SER A 170 -15.14 1.12 10.67
N CYS A 171 -14.67 0.00 11.24
CA CYS A 171 -14.18 -1.14 10.46
C CYS A 171 -15.29 -2.15 10.16
N LYS A 172 -16.07 -1.90 9.10
CA LYS A 172 -16.98 -2.89 8.49
C LYS A 172 -16.54 -3.15 7.05
N LEU A 173 -15.42 -3.84 6.90
CA LEU A 173 -14.92 -4.22 5.58
C LEU A 173 -15.72 -5.41 5.07
N SER A 174 -16.19 -5.34 3.82
CA SER A 174 -16.77 -6.52 3.18
C SER A 174 -15.64 -7.50 2.91
N ALA A 175 -15.82 -8.75 3.36
CA ALA A 175 -14.97 -9.85 2.94
C ALA A 175 -15.25 -10.09 1.44
N THR A 176 -14.60 -9.31 0.57
CA THR A 176 -14.49 -9.72 -0.82
C THR A 176 -13.49 -10.86 -0.83
N PRO A 177 -13.80 -12.04 -1.40
CA PRO A 177 -12.81 -13.08 -1.59
C PRO A 177 -11.68 -12.43 -2.38
N GLY A 178 -10.50 -12.27 -1.77
CA GLY A 178 -9.32 -11.95 -2.53
C GLY A 178 -9.07 -13.08 -3.54
N PRO A 179 -8.31 -12.85 -4.61
CA PRO A 179 -7.85 -13.94 -5.48
C PRO A 179 -7.09 -15.06 -4.75
N ASN A 180 -6.80 -14.90 -3.45
CA ASN A 180 -6.21 -15.94 -2.59
C ASN A 180 -7.24 -16.66 -1.68
N ALA A 181 -8.54 -16.55 -1.96
CA ALA A 181 -9.59 -17.37 -1.36
C ALA A 181 -10.25 -18.27 -2.42
N LEU A 182 -9.45 -19.09 -3.11
CA LEU A 182 -9.93 -20.06 -4.11
C LEU A 182 -9.20 -21.40 -3.98
N PHE A 183 -9.46 -22.12 -2.89
CA PHE A 183 -9.80 -23.53 -3.03
C PHE A 183 -11.33 -23.63 -2.99
N THR A 184 -12.03 -23.15 -4.03
CA THR A 184 -13.46 -23.44 -4.13
C THR A 184 -13.63 -24.79 -4.77
N ASN A 185 -14.08 -25.74 -3.97
CA ASN A 185 -14.58 -27.01 -4.48
C ASN A 185 -15.77 -26.70 -5.41
N LYS A 186 -15.67 -27.01 -6.71
CA LYS A 186 -16.77 -26.82 -7.67
C LYS A 186 -17.29 -28.19 -8.09
N TYR A 187 -18.54 -28.48 -7.76
CA TYR A 187 -19.20 -29.73 -8.14
C TYR A 187 -19.64 -29.66 -9.60
N TYR A 188 -19.11 -30.56 -10.44
CA TYR A 188 -19.51 -30.68 -11.84
C TYR A 188 -20.38 -31.94 -12.03
N PRO A 189 -21.71 -31.79 -12.24
CA PRO A 189 -22.64 -32.91 -12.32
C PRO A 189 -22.42 -33.81 -13.56
N GLU A 190 -21.82 -33.27 -14.63
CA GLU A 190 -21.55 -33.98 -15.89
C GLU A 190 -20.46 -35.06 -15.79
N ARG A 191 -19.57 -35.00 -14.78
CA ARG A 191 -18.44 -35.95 -14.62
C ARG A 191 -18.45 -36.69 -13.28
N GLY A 192 -19.52 -36.56 -12.49
CA GLY A 192 -19.72 -37.36 -11.28
C GLY A 192 -18.64 -37.22 -10.21
N GLY A 193 -17.96 -36.06 -10.08
CA GLY A 193 -16.90 -35.91 -9.08
C GLY A 193 -16.33 -34.50 -8.93
N TRP A 194 -15.61 -34.30 -7.82
CA TRP A 194 -14.84 -33.09 -7.54
C TRP A 194 -13.50 -33.13 -8.30
N ALA A 195 -13.11 -32.03 -8.93
CA ALA A 195 -11.81 -31.90 -9.60
C ALA A 195 -10.96 -30.82 -8.92
N PHE A 196 -9.70 -31.16 -8.64
CA PHE A 196 -8.68 -30.22 -8.18
C PHE A 196 -7.93 -29.70 -9.41
N LEU A 197 -7.91 -28.39 -9.63
CA LEU A 197 -7.08 -27.77 -10.67
C LEU A 197 -5.87 -27.11 -10.00
N THR A 198 -4.69 -27.32 -10.56
CA THR A 198 -3.45 -26.66 -10.12
C THR A 198 -3.38 -25.23 -10.67
N VAL A 199 -2.56 -24.37 -10.05
CA VAL A 199 -2.37 -22.96 -10.45
C VAL A 199 -2.02 -22.83 -11.94
N GLU A 200 -1.19 -23.73 -12.47
CA GLU A 200 -0.80 -23.73 -13.89
C GLU A 200 -1.97 -23.97 -14.85
N GLN A 201 -2.96 -24.77 -14.43
CA GLN A 201 -4.14 -25.05 -15.25
C GLN A 201 -5.12 -23.87 -15.26
N TRP A 202 -5.11 -23.04 -14.21
CA TRP A 202 -5.91 -21.82 -14.14
C TRP A 202 -5.31 -20.71 -15.00
N VAL A 203 -3.98 -20.52 -14.93
CA VAL A 203 -3.24 -19.53 -15.75
C VAL A 203 -3.45 -19.80 -17.25
N LYS A 204 -3.48 -21.07 -17.68
CA LYS A 204 -3.76 -21.45 -19.08
C LYS A 204 -5.18 -21.15 -19.55
N LEU A 205 -6.16 -21.04 -18.64
CA LEU A 205 -7.54 -20.70 -18.99
C LEU A 205 -7.77 -19.19 -19.03
N GLU A 206 -7.09 -18.41 -18.19
CA GLU A 206 -7.12 -16.94 -18.25
C GLU A 206 -6.32 -16.36 -19.43
N SER A 207 -5.26 -17.04 -19.90
CA SER A 207 -4.48 -16.57 -21.05
C SER A 207 -5.19 -16.73 -22.41
N SER A 208 -6.42 -17.25 -22.45
CA SER A 208 -7.16 -17.51 -23.71
C SER A 208 -8.10 -16.37 -24.14
N SER A 209 -7.93 -15.14 -23.65
CA SER A 209 -8.58 -13.97 -24.28
C SER A 209 -7.76 -12.70 -24.07
N TYR A 210 -6.99 -12.36 -25.11
CA TYR A 210 -6.59 -11.01 -25.51
C TYR A 210 -6.24 -10.01 -24.39
N CYS A 211 -5.01 -10.07 -23.86
CA CYS A 211 -4.39 -8.89 -23.22
C CYS A 211 -2.86 -9.03 -23.07
N GLU A 212 -2.18 -9.47 -24.14
CA GLU A 212 -0.72 -9.32 -24.25
C GLU A 212 -0.40 -8.68 -25.59
N LEU A 213 -0.44 -7.36 -25.63
CA LEU A 213 0.41 -6.58 -26.53
C LEU A 213 0.52 -5.16 -25.95
N ILE A 214 1.75 -4.63 -25.94
CA ILE A 214 2.18 -3.31 -25.46
C ILE A 214 2.58 -3.27 -23.97
N ILE A 215 3.67 -3.96 -23.63
CA ILE A 215 4.72 -3.40 -22.77
C ILE A 215 6.07 -3.69 -23.43
N GLU A 216 6.34 -2.99 -24.53
CA GLU A 216 7.68 -2.49 -24.85
C GLU A 216 7.46 -1.10 -25.44
N VAL A 217 8.29 -0.15 -25.01
CA VAL A 217 8.21 1.30 -25.27
C VAL A 217 7.17 2.04 -24.42
N ILE A 218 7.59 2.50 -23.24
CA ILE A 218 7.55 3.89 -22.72
C ILE A 218 8.51 3.96 -21.54
#